data_AF-A0A810Q9Z9-F1
#
_entry.id   AF-A0A810Q9Z9-F1
#
_cell.length_a   1.000
_cell.length_b   1.000
_cell.length_c   1.000
_cell.angle_alpha   90.00
_cell.angle_beta   90.00
_cell.angle_gamma   90.00
#
_symmetry.space_group_name_H-M   'P 1'
#
loop_
_entity.id
_entity.type
_entity.pdbx_description
1 polymer ?
#
loop_
_entity_poly.entity_id
_entity_poly.type
_entity_poly.pdbx_seq_one_letter_code
_entity_poly.pdbx_strand_id
1 'polypeptide(L)'
;MSELVGNDLMVKADGSVTGTFHHVTGYTEFSSELDEQEGYYFSFHLTKTGSKMTFKKNGSPTKQNIEFDPDIIFRVTKNDTFEVLVDNQSVVTFNFSGATFEG
;
A
#
# COMPACT_ATOMS: atom_id res chain seq x y z
N MET A 1 -1.37 -18.22 -7.94
CA MET A 1 -1.60 -17.14 -6.97
C MET A 1 -0.37 -17.09 -6.08
N SER A 2 0.52 -16.13 -6.27
CA SER A 2 1.52 -15.87 -5.24
C SER A 2 0.79 -15.10 -4.16
N GLU A 3 0.76 -15.59 -2.93
CA GLU A 3 0.29 -14.77 -1.81
C GLU A 3 1.24 -13.55 -1.77
N LEU A 4 0.71 -12.32 -1.86
CA LEU A 4 1.53 -11.09 -1.88
C LEU A 4 2.28 -10.90 -0.55
N VAL A 5 1.71 -11.47 0.50
CA VAL A 5 2.08 -11.33 1.91
C VAL A 5 1.85 -12.65 2.63
N GLY A 6 2.63 -12.91 3.68
CA GLY A 6 2.49 -14.07 4.53
C GLY A 6 1.29 -13.97 5.48
N ASN A 7 0.93 -15.10 6.08
CA ASN A 7 -0.13 -15.20 7.10
C ASN A 7 0.18 -14.43 8.40
N ASP A 8 1.40 -13.93 8.56
CA ASP A 8 1.86 -13.10 9.68
C ASP A 8 1.64 -11.59 9.45
N LEU A 9 1.05 -11.20 8.30
CA LEU A 9 0.73 -9.79 8.02
C LEU A 9 -0.22 -9.23 9.09
N MET A 10 0.19 -8.10 9.66
CA MET A 10 -0.61 -7.37 10.63
C MET A 10 -0.41 -5.86 10.46
N VAL A 11 -1.51 -5.12 10.47
CA VAL A 11 -1.52 -3.66 10.61
C VAL A 11 -1.89 -3.34 12.06
N LYS A 12 -1.01 -2.64 12.76
CA LYS A 12 -1.25 -2.20 14.15
C LYS A 12 -2.10 -0.92 14.17
N ALA A 13 -2.67 -0.61 15.33
CA ALA A 13 -3.52 0.56 15.52
C ALA A 13 -2.81 1.90 15.25
N ASP A 14 -1.48 1.94 15.35
CA ASP A 14 -0.64 3.10 15.01
C ASP A 14 -0.29 3.20 13.53
N GLY A 15 -0.77 2.26 12.70
CA GLY A 15 -0.45 2.18 11.28
C GLY A 15 0.86 1.44 10.96
N SER A 16 1.59 0.96 11.97
CA SER A 16 2.77 0.12 11.74
C SER A 16 2.36 -1.19 11.07
N VAL A 17 3.01 -1.52 9.95
CA VAL A 17 2.82 -2.77 9.23
C VAL A 17 3.95 -3.72 9.61
N THR A 18 3.58 -4.93 10.02
CA THR A 18 4.50 -6.04 10.32
C THR A 18 4.07 -7.29 9.56
N GLY A 19 4.97 -8.25 9.45
CA GLY A 19 4.76 -9.50 8.72
C GLY A 19 5.63 -9.58 7.48
N THR A 20 5.41 -10.61 6.67
CA THR A 20 6.29 -10.96 5.56
C THR A 20 5.68 -10.56 4.22
N PHE A 21 6.46 -9.86 3.40
CA PHE A 21 6.12 -9.50 2.02
C PHE A 21 6.93 -10.36 1.06
N HIS A 22 6.25 -11.03 0.12
CA HIS A 22 6.88 -11.88 -0.88
C HIS A 22 7.25 -11.06 -2.12
N HIS A 23 8.44 -11.30 -2.68
CA HIS A 23 8.81 -10.71 -3.96
C HIS A 23 7.99 -11.35 -5.10
N VAL A 24 7.27 -10.52 -5.85
CA VAL A 24 6.40 -10.95 -6.94
C VAL A 24 6.94 -10.44 -8.27
N THR A 25 6.86 -11.26 -9.33
CA THR A 25 7.17 -10.88 -10.71
C THR A 25 5.95 -11.12 -11.60
N GLY A 26 5.78 -10.32 -12.65
CA GLY A 26 4.66 -10.45 -13.60
C GLY A 26 3.28 -10.10 -13.02
N TYR A 27 3.21 -9.22 -12.02
CA TYR A 27 1.95 -8.83 -11.37
C TYR A 27 1.15 -7.80 -12.18
N THR A 28 0.48 -8.27 -13.22
CA THR A 28 -0.28 -7.42 -14.16
C THR A 28 -1.54 -6.79 -13.57
N GLU A 29 -2.03 -7.27 -12.42
CA GLU A 29 -3.21 -6.68 -11.74
C GLU A 29 -2.89 -5.31 -11.11
N PHE A 30 -1.62 -5.04 -10.78
CA PHE A 30 -1.20 -3.73 -10.28
C PHE A 30 -1.03 -2.70 -11.40
N SER A 31 -0.40 -3.10 -12.51
CA SER A 31 -0.07 -2.19 -13.61
C SER A 31 0.24 -2.94 -14.92
N SER A 32 -0.04 -2.29 -16.05
CA SER A 32 0.42 -2.72 -17.36
C SER A 32 1.89 -2.35 -17.64
N GLU A 33 2.48 -1.48 -16.84
CA GLU A 33 3.88 -1.08 -16.97
C GLU A 33 4.81 -2.19 -16.46
N LEU A 34 5.73 -2.66 -17.30
CA LEU A 34 6.59 -3.81 -16.97
C LEU A 34 7.41 -3.60 -15.69
N ASP A 35 7.94 -2.39 -15.51
CA ASP A 35 8.75 -2.04 -14.33
C ASP A 35 7.95 -2.02 -13.03
N GLU A 36 6.62 -1.98 -13.12
CA GLU A 36 5.69 -1.98 -12.00
C GLU A 36 5.11 -3.36 -11.68
N GLN A 37 5.38 -4.36 -12.52
CA GLN A 37 4.92 -5.75 -12.35
C GLN A 37 5.87 -6.60 -11.49
N GLU A 38 7.00 -6.05 -11.07
CA GLU A 38 7.96 -6.71 -10.18
C GLU A 38 8.14 -5.94 -8.87
N GLY A 39 7.99 -6.61 -7.72
CA GLY A 39 8.25 -6.02 -6.41
C GLY A 39 7.36 -6.58 -5.30
N TYR A 40 7.12 -5.75 -4.28
CA TYR A 40 6.33 -6.11 -3.11
C TYR A 40 5.06 -5.26 -3.07
N TYR A 41 3.93 -5.88 -2.76
CA TYR A 41 2.62 -5.25 -2.88
C TYR A 41 1.82 -5.39 -1.60
N PHE A 42 1.22 -4.29 -1.16
CA PHE A 42 0.32 -4.21 -0.02
C PHE A 42 -1.08 -3.85 -0.51
N SER A 43 -2.01 -4.80 -0.41
CA SER A 43 -3.43 -4.57 -0.71
C SER A 43 -4.24 -4.42 0.57
N PHE A 44 -5.23 -3.52 0.57
CA PHE A 44 -6.13 -3.33 1.69
C PHE A 44 -7.45 -2.73 1.24
N HIS A 45 -8.50 -2.95 2.04
CA HIS A 45 -9.80 -2.33 1.88
C HIS A 45 -9.97 -1.20 2.90
N LEU A 46 -10.28 0.01 2.43
CA LEU A 46 -10.49 1.18 3.27
C LEU A 46 -11.97 1.29 3.66
N THR A 47 -12.26 1.18 4.96
CA THR A 47 -13.63 1.30 5.48
C THR A 47 -14.13 2.74 5.57
N LYS A 48 -13.21 3.71 5.69
CA LYS A 48 -13.56 5.14 5.72
C LYS A 48 -13.83 5.63 4.29
N THR A 49 -15.07 6.05 4.04
CA THR A 49 -15.52 6.53 2.73
C THR A 49 -15.38 8.04 2.55
N GLY A 50 -15.39 8.50 1.30
CA GLY A 50 -15.46 9.92 0.91
C GLY A 50 -15.62 10.08 -0.60
N SER A 51 -15.31 11.27 -1.13
CA SER A 51 -15.44 11.57 -2.56
C SER A 51 -14.11 11.51 -3.31
N LYS A 52 -13.06 12.08 -2.71
CA LYS A 52 -11.73 12.20 -3.31
C LYS A 52 -10.65 11.60 -2.42
N MET A 53 -9.62 11.05 -3.06
CA MET A 53 -8.47 10.49 -2.37
C MET A 53 -7.15 11.11 -2.81
N THR A 54 -6.20 11.14 -1.88
CA THR A 54 -4.80 11.49 -2.12
C THR A 54 -3.90 10.49 -1.41
N PHE A 55 -2.88 10.01 -2.10
CA PHE A 55 -1.84 9.16 -1.52
C PHE A 55 -0.54 9.94 -1.45
N LYS A 56 0.13 9.89 -0.31
CA LYS A 56 1.50 10.39 -0.18
C LYS A 56 2.43 9.25 0.17
N LYS A 57 3.48 9.09 -0.64
CA LYS A 57 4.59 8.20 -0.35
C LYS A 57 5.72 9.01 0.27
N ASN A 58 6.17 8.64 1.46
CA ASN A 58 7.29 9.32 2.15
C ASN A 58 7.08 10.84 2.25
N GLY A 59 5.85 11.24 2.60
CA GLY A 59 5.43 12.64 2.74
C GLY A 59 5.11 13.37 1.42
N SER A 60 5.43 12.79 0.26
CA SER A 60 5.22 13.43 -1.05
C SER A 60 4.01 12.84 -1.78
N PRO A 61 3.09 13.65 -2.32
CA PRO A 61 1.94 13.14 -3.07
C PRO A 61 2.36 12.34 -4.32
N THR A 62 1.77 11.16 -4.51
CA THR A 62 1.96 10.32 -5.71
C THR A 62 0.71 10.23 -6.58
N LYS A 63 -0.48 10.26 -5.95
CA LYS A 63 -1.79 10.43 -6.61
C LYS A 63 -2.60 11.46 -5.84
N GLN A 64 -3.27 12.36 -6.53
CA GLN A 64 -4.01 13.48 -5.93
C GLN A 64 -5.37 13.66 -6.59
N ASN A 65 -6.39 13.98 -5.78
CA ASN A 65 -7.76 14.27 -6.23
C ASN A 65 -8.38 13.19 -7.14
N ILE A 66 -7.97 11.92 -6.95
CA ILE A 66 -8.57 10.79 -7.65
C ILE A 66 -9.95 10.50 -7.05
N GLU A 67 -10.83 9.88 -7.85
CA GLU A 67 -12.10 9.36 -7.32
C GLU A 67 -11.83 8.38 -6.18
N PHE A 68 -12.74 8.35 -5.19
CA PHE A 68 -12.65 7.42 -4.09
C PHE A 68 -12.76 5.97 -4.60
N ASP A 69 -11.80 5.14 -4.19
CA ASP A 69 -11.77 3.71 -4.40
C ASP A 69 -11.45 3.05 -3.04
N PRO A 70 -12.33 2.17 -2.52
CA PRO A 70 -12.07 1.50 -1.26
C PRO A 70 -11.00 0.41 -1.38
N ASP A 71 -10.73 -0.14 -2.56
CA ASP A 71 -9.81 -1.26 -2.77
C ASP A 71 -8.48 -0.77 -3.34
N ILE A 72 -7.44 -0.74 -2.49
CA ILE A 72 -6.20 -0.05 -2.80
C ILE A 72 -5.04 -1.03 -2.78
N ILE A 73 -4.13 -0.88 -3.74
CA ILE A 73 -2.86 -1.60 -3.79
C ILE A 73 -1.71 -0.60 -3.85
N PHE A 74 -0.72 -0.76 -2.98
CA PHE A 74 0.54 -0.03 -3.02
C PHE A 74 1.69 -0.97 -3.36
N ARG A 75 2.58 -0.53 -4.25
CA ARG A 75 3.92 -1.10 -4.39
C ARG A 75 4.84 -0.47 -3.35
N VAL A 76 5.38 -1.31 -2.47
CA VAL A 76 6.08 -0.90 -1.24
C VAL A 76 7.52 -1.41 -1.22
N THR A 77 8.36 -0.71 -0.49
CA THR A 77 9.73 -1.11 -0.15
C THR A 77 9.97 -0.90 1.34
N LYS A 78 11.07 -1.48 1.84
CA LYS A 78 11.48 -1.28 3.23
C LYS A 78 11.61 0.22 3.55
N ASN A 79 11.07 0.60 4.71
CA ASN A 79 11.01 1.97 5.23
C ASN A 79 10.04 2.92 4.52
N ASP A 80 9.27 2.46 3.53
CA ASP A 80 8.22 3.29 2.98
C ASP A 80 7.20 3.68 4.05
N THR A 81 6.64 4.87 3.88
CA THR A 81 5.42 5.31 4.52
C THR A 81 4.41 5.69 3.46
N PHE A 82 3.14 5.34 3.69
CA PHE A 82 2.02 5.74 2.84
C PHE A 82 0.94 6.40 3.68
N GLU A 83 0.73 7.69 3.47
CA GLU A 83 -0.40 8.42 4.04
C GLU A 83 -1.56 8.39 3.03
N VAL A 84 -2.74 8.00 3.52
CA VAL A 84 -4.00 8.06 2.77
C VAL A 84 -4.81 9.22 3.31
N LEU A 85 -5.22 10.12 2.41
CA LEU A 85 -6.16 11.18 2.70
C LEU A 85 -7.47 10.91 1.95
N VAL A 86 -8.59 11.09 2.65
CA VAL A 86 -9.95 11.07 2.09
C VAL A 86 -10.56 12.45 2.34
N ASP A 87 -11.01 13.12 1.28
CA ASP A 87 -11.54 14.48 1.34
C ASP A 87 -10.63 15.45 2.13
N ASN A 88 -9.32 15.37 1.84
CA ASN A 88 -8.24 16.13 2.48
C ASN A 88 -8.02 15.86 3.98
N GLN A 89 -8.64 14.83 4.54
CA GLN A 89 -8.40 14.37 5.92
C GLN A 89 -7.52 13.12 5.90
N SER A 90 -6.43 13.14 6.68
CA SER A 90 -5.60 11.95 6.90
C SER A 90 -6.40 10.88 7.64
N VAL A 91 -6.49 9.68 7.08
CA VAL A 91 -7.28 8.57 7.64
C VAL A 91 -6.41 7.43 8.15
N VAL A 92 -5.26 7.19 7.52
CA VAL A 92 -4.26 6.22 7.96
C VAL A 92 -2.90 6.58 7.38
N THR A 93 -1.85 6.32 8.16
CA THR A 93 -0.47 6.33 7.67
C THR A 93 0.14 4.96 7.92
N PHE A 94 0.41 4.22 6.86
CA PHE A 94 1.11 2.95 6.94
C PHE A 94 2.61 3.18 7.05
N ASN A 95 3.28 2.42 7.92
CA ASN A 95 4.73 2.42 8.06
C ASN A 95 5.28 0.98 7.92
N PHE A 96 6.11 0.75 6.90
CA PHE A 96 6.61 -0.57 6.54
C PHE A 96 8.00 -0.89 7.13
N SER A 97 8.53 -0.05 8.02
CA SER A 97 9.86 -0.29 8.64
C SER A 97 9.92 -1.55 9.52
N GLY A 98 8.78 -2.00 10.04
CA GLY A 98 8.66 -3.22 10.85
C GLY A 98 8.35 -4.50 10.08
N ALA A 99 8.24 -4.43 8.75
CA ALA A 99 7.95 -5.57 7.91
C ALA A 99 9.22 -6.28 7.41
N THR A 100 9.10 -7.56 7.11
CA THR A 100 10.12 -8.38 6.45
C THR A 100 9.82 -8.41 4.95
N PHE A 101 10.83 -8.17 4.13
CA PHE A 101 10.75 -8.24 2.67
C PHE A 101 11.65 -9.37 2.21
N GLU A 102 11.07 -10.47 1.73
CA GLU A 102 11.80 -11.67 1.34
C GLU A 102 11.88 -11.85 -0.17
N GLY A 103 13.05 -12.27 -0.63
CA GLY A 103 13.38 -12.54 -2.02
C GLY A 103 14.63 -13.38 -2.11
#